data_AF-A0A521JZ14-F1
#
_entry.id   AF-A0A521JZ14-F1
#
_cell.length_a   1.000
_cell.length_b   1.000
_cell.length_c   1.000
_cell.angle_alpha   90.00
_cell.angle_beta   90.00
_cell.angle_gamma   90.00
#
_symmetry.space_group_name_H-M   'P 1'
#
loop_
_entity.id
_entity.type
_entity.pdbx_description
1 polymer ?
#
loop_
_entity_poly.entity_id
_entity_poly.type
_entity_poly.pdbx_seq_one_letter_code
_entity_poly.pdbx_strand_id
1 'polypeptide(L)'
;MKYVILHGERMAGTPHPDLGGKTPLQAAATPRMDELARKGELGLIAMLPEGLAPSGTVRQLAIFGYDLRKYPGGPAPYEAASQGVALGEQDVAFRCSMVTLRPGAPKGKAAATDEIKKLGPQVVLDDAAAGGIGIEEARELLESVNEQLGSETLQFYPGSDHRHLLVWVGGKARAITHDPRAAVGQPIGAFLPAGDGADILKQVMEASLLILQDHPVNDQRREAGQKPANCLWLWGQGKAALLPKLTDKYQKTGSVVSARELLRGIGICAGFETVNPADLPGGGGPDFEGLAKAALGELGQKDFVYVHVKVPGEVARGADAKAKVNLLEAFDRKTVGPILDGLAKLGPHRVALICDHVVAERGQTSLPLAPYVLFDGTGSKGRATGSFNEVEAEAAGGGTKPASRLMSWLFNKG
;
A
#
# COMPACT_ATOMS: atom_id res chain seq x y z
N MET A 1 15.42 4.09 25.24
CA MET A 1 13.97 3.98 25.02
C MET A 1 13.77 3.51 23.58
N LYS A 2 12.99 2.45 23.36
CA LYS A 2 12.66 1.93 22.02
C LYS A 2 11.23 2.32 21.63
N TYR A 3 10.97 2.49 20.34
CA TYR A 3 9.67 2.89 19.83
C TYR A 3 9.26 1.96 18.68
N VAL A 4 8.01 1.51 18.69
CA VAL A 4 7.49 0.66 17.62
C VAL A 4 6.13 1.15 17.15
N ILE A 5 5.92 1.18 15.84
CA ILE A 5 4.58 1.17 15.25
C ILE A 5 4.33 -0.22 14.67
N LEU A 6 3.25 -0.86 15.11
CA LEU A 6 2.71 -2.08 14.55
C LEU A 6 1.47 -1.70 13.72
N HIS A 7 1.57 -1.81 12.40
CA HIS A 7 0.48 -1.45 11.48
C HIS A 7 -0.10 -2.69 10.79
N GLY A 8 -1.31 -3.06 11.20
CA GLY A 8 -2.16 -4.04 10.54
C GLY A 8 -3.06 -3.38 9.48
N GLU A 9 -2.57 -3.26 8.25
CA GLU A 9 -3.34 -2.71 7.15
C GLU A 9 -4.48 -3.66 6.75
N ARG A 10 -5.71 -3.11 6.66
CA ARG A 10 -6.96 -3.79 6.30
C ARG A 10 -7.42 -4.86 7.29
N MET A 11 -6.90 -4.82 8.52
CA MET A 11 -7.23 -5.77 9.58
C MET A 11 -8.57 -5.46 10.27
N ALA A 12 -8.91 -4.18 10.41
CA ALA A 12 -10.23 -3.77 10.89
C ALA A 12 -11.32 -4.05 9.85
N GLY A 13 -12.57 -4.16 10.28
CA GLY A 13 -13.68 -4.55 9.44
C GLY A 13 -15.04 -4.13 10.00
N THR A 14 -16.09 -4.62 9.39
CA THR A 14 -17.47 -4.43 9.83
C THR A 14 -18.04 -5.75 10.35
N PRO A 15 -19.13 -5.72 11.14
CA PRO A 15 -19.88 -6.91 11.51
C PRO A 15 -20.16 -7.82 10.31
N HIS A 16 -19.97 -9.13 10.48
CA HIS A 16 -20.17 -10.13 9.43
C HIS A 16 -21.11 -11.26 9.89
N PRO A 17 -22.09 -11.70 9.07
CA PRO A 17 -23.01 -12.79 9.44
C PRO A 17 -22.30 -14.10 9.84
N ASP A 18 -21.30 -14.52 9.07
CA ASP A 18 -20.52 -15.75 9.36
C ASP A 18 -19.71 -15.68 10.67
N LEU A 19 -19.58 -14.49 11.26
CA LEU A 19 -18.92 -14.26 12.55
C LEU A 19 -19.94 -14.00 13.67
N GLY A 20 -21.22 -14.31 13.44
CA GLY A 20 -22.30 -14.08 14.42
C GLY A 20 -22.57 -12.59 14.68
N GLY A 21 -22.38 -11.74 13.67
CA GLY A 21 -22.56 -10.29 13.80
C GLY A 21 -21.38 -9.57 14.46
N LYS A 22 -20.24 -10.24 14.65
CA LYS A 22 -19.00 -9.64 15.15
C LYS A 22 -18.14 -9.10 14.01
N THR A 23 -17.30 -8.11 14.30
CA THR A 23 -16.18 -7.75 13.40
C THR A 23 -15.10 -8.84 13.41
N PRO A 24 -14.22 -8.89 12.40
CA PRO A 24 -13.07 -9.81 12.42
C PRO A 24 -12.17 -9.66 13.65
N LEU A 25 -11.95 -8.42 14.14
CA LEU A 25 -11.17 -8.16 15.35
C LEU A 25 -11.88 -8.68 16.61
N GLN A 26 -13.21 -8.55 16.70
CA GLN A 26 -13.99 -9.11 17.80
C GLN A 26 -14.05 -10.65 17.79
N ALA A 27 -13.95 -11.27 16.61
CA ALA A 27 -14.02 -12.72 16.46
C ALA A 27 -12.68 -13.43 16.66
N ALA A 28 -11.56 -12.75 16.39
CA ALA A 28 -10.22 -13.31 16.46
C ALA A 28 -9.68 -13.41 17.90
N ALA A 29 -9.04 -14.54 18.24
CA ALA A 29 -8.31 -14.69 19.49
C ALA A 29 -6.98 -13.92 19.44
N THR A 30 -6.97 -12.70 20.01
CA THR A 30 -5.82 -11.76 19.91
C THR A 30 -5.30 -11.31 21.27
N PRO A 31 -4.83 -12.24 22.13
CA PRO A 31 -4.49 -11.94 23.52
C PRO A 31 -3.37 -10.90 23.69
N ARG A 32 -2.48 -10.73 22.70
CA ARG A 32 -1.36 -9.77 22.79
C ARG A 32 -1.80 -8.35 22.42
N MET A 33 -2.65 -8.21 21.41
CA MET A 33 -3.32 -6.95 21.12
C MET A 33 -4.27 -6.54 22.25
N ASP A 34 -5.01 -7.49 22.84
CA ASP A 34 -5.86 -7.28 24.02
C ASP A 34 -5.05 -6.86 25.26
N GLU A 35 -3.85 -7.41 25.45
CA GLU A 35 -2.93 -6.96 26.48
C GLU A 35 -2.55 -5.48 26.30
N LEU A 36 -2.22 -5.07 25.08
CA LEU A 36 -1.93 -3.66 24.77
C LEU A 36 -3.15 -2.78 25.03
N ALA A 37 -4.34 -3.19 24.59
CA ALA A 37 -5.58 -2.44 24.82
C ALA A 37 -5.90 -2.25 26.30
N ARG A 38 -5.65 -3.26 27.15
CA ARG A 38 -5.85 -3.14 28.60
C ARG A 38 -4.83 -2.24 29.27
N LYS A 39 -3.55 -2.28 28.85
CA LYS A 39 -2.46 -1.57 29.53
C LYS A 39 -2.16 -0.19 28.96
N GLY A 40 -2.62 0.09 27.74
CA GLY A 40 -2.38 1.33 27.00
C GLY A 40 -3.60 2.22 26.86
N GLU A 41 -3.43 3.30 26.11
CA GLU A 41 -4.51 4.20 25.69
C GLU A 41 -5.15 3.65 24.41
N LEU A 42 -6.31 2.99 24.55
CA LEU A 42 -7.16 2.55 23.45
C LEU A 42 -8.05 3.70 22.95
N GLY A 43 -8.22 3.82 21.64
CA GLY A 43 -9.19 4.73 21.05
C GLY A 43 -9.31 4.61 19.53
N LEU A 44 -9.94 5.62 18.92
CA LEU A 44 -10.17 5.70 17.48
C LEU A 44 -9.26 6.76 16.82
N ILE A 45 -8.72 6.41 15.66
CA ILE A 45 -7.82 7.26 14.87
C ILE A 45 -8.39 7.53 13.47
N ALA A 46 -8.45 8.81 13.09
CA ALA A 46 -8.84 9.27 11.76
C ALA A 46 -7.65 9.16 10.81
N MET A 47 -7.76 8.20 9.89
CA MET A 47 -6.73 7.84 8.92
C MET A 47 -6.72 8.72 7.66
N LEU A 48 -7.81 9.46 7.45
CA LEU A 48 -7.98 10.38 6.33
C LEU A 48 -8.07 11.81 6.88
N PRO A 49 -7.17 12.72 6.49
CA PRO A 49 -7.37 14.14 6.75
C PRO A 49 -8.63 14.64 6.03
N GLU A 50 -9.36 15.54 6.69
CA GLU A 50 -10.59 16.12 6.15
C GLU A 50 -10.34 16.80 4.79
N GLY A 51 -11.26 16.57 3.84
CA GLY A 51 -11.23 17.17 2.50
C GLY A 51 -10.30 16.49 1.49
N LEU A 52 -9.61 15.40 1.85
CA LEU A 52 -8.78 14.63 0.91
C LEU A 52 -9.47 13.35 0.44
N ALA A 53 -9.22 12.98 -0.81
CA ALA A 53 -9.68 11.70 -1.35
C ALA A 53 -8.93 10.53 -0.68
N PRO A 54 -9.63 9.45 -0.30
CA PRO A 54 -8.98 8.26 0.24
C PRO A 54 -7.97 7.65 -0.73
N SER A 55 -6.73 7.48 -0.30
CA SER A 55 -5.74 6.68 -1.02
C SER A 55 -4.76 6.00 -0.06
N GLY A 56 -4.12 4.93 -0.53
CA GLY A 56 -3.08 4.25 0.24
C GLY A 56 -1.94 5.19 0.62
N THR A 57 -1.48 6.04 -0.31
CA THR A 57 -0.40 7.00 -0.07
C THR A 57 -0.77 8.03 1.00
N VAL A 58 -1.98 8.62 0.90
CA VAL A 58 -2.52 9.58 1.87
C VAL A 58 -2.53 8.99 3.27
N ARG A 59 -3.07 7.80 3.42
CA ARG A 59 -3.16 7.14 4.73
C ARG A 59 -1.80 6.88 5.35
N GLN A 60 -0.84 6.38 4.57
CA GLN A 60 0.48 6.05 5.10
C GLN A 60 1.25 7.31 5.50
N LEU A 61 1.26 8.34 4.66
CA LEU A 61 1.88 9.62 4.99
C LEU A 61 1.25 10.27 6.25
N ALA A 62 -0.06 10.11 6.44
CA ALA A 62 -0.72 10.54 7.66
C ALA A 62 -0.18 9.81 8.90
N ILE A 63 0.00 8.48 8.86
CA ILE A 63 0.60 7.74 9.99
C ILE A 63 2.03 8.22 10.29
N PHE A 64 2.83 8.49 9.26
CA PHE A 64 4.17 9.07 9.39
C PHE A 64 4.17 10.53 9.89
N GLY A 65 3.00 11.16 10.07
CA GLY A 65 2.88 12.48 10.66
C GLY A 65 2.96 13.64 9.67
N TYR A 66 2.82 13.39 8.37
CA TYR A 66 2.86 14.42 7.34
C TYR A 66 1.48 15.03 7.05
N ASP A 67 1.46 16.34 6.80
CA ASP A 67 0.30 17.05 6.31
C ASP A 67 0.31 17.08 4.79
N LEU A 68 -0.61 16.35 4.18
CA LEU A 68 -0.68 16.14 2.74
C LEU A 68 -1.12 17.37 1.95
N ARG A 69 -1.67 18.38 2.63
CA ARG A 69 -1.90 19.69 2.04
C ARG A 69 -0.58 20.39 1.69
N LYS A 70 0.51 20.05 2.39
CA LYS A 70 1.86 20.60 2.16
C LYS A 70 2.70 19.70 1.26
N TYR A 71 2.50 18.39 1.32
CA TYR A 71 3.27 17.41 0.56
C TYR A 71 2.36 16.56 -0.35
N PRO A 72 1.72 17.18 -1.37
CA PRO A 72 0.90 16.44 -2.32
C PRO A 72 1.80 15.57 -3.21
N GLY A 73 1.33 14.38 -3.55
CA GLY A 73 2.04 13.51 -4.48
C GLY A 73 1.38 12.15 -4.62
N GLY A 74 1.51 11.57 -5.80
CA GLY A 74 1.12 10.19 -6.04
C GLY A 74 2.07 9.18 -5.38
N PRO A 75 1.74 7.88 -5.44
CA PRO A 75 2.59 6.81 -4.93
C PRO A 75 3.93 6.64 -5.69
N ALA A 76 3.99 6.99 -6.97
CA ALA A 76 5.13 6.62 -7.83
C ALA A 76 6.49 7.18 -7.36
N PRO A 77 6.62 8.43 -6.88
CA PRO A 77 7.90 8.95 -6.38
C PRO A 77 8.43 8.19 -5.16
N TYR A 78 7.54 7.71 -4.29
CA TYR A 78 7.94 6.92 -3.13
C TYR A 78 8.40 5.53 -3.57
N GLU A 79 7.70 4.90 -4.51
CA GLU A 79 8.13 3.60 -5.04
C GLU A 79 9.47 3.71 -5.78
N ALA A 80 9.69 4.79 -6.54
CA ALA A 80 11.00 5.11 -7.14
C ALA A 80 12.10 5.18 -6.08
N ALA A 81 11.89 5.91 -4.98
CA ALA A 81 12.83 5.98 -3.88
C ALA A 81 13.14 4.60 -3.27
N SER A 82 12.14 3.73 -3.16
CA SER A 82 12.32 2.36 -2.63
C SER A 82 13.13 1.43 -3.53
N GLN A 83 13.18 1.73 -4.83
CA GLN A 83 13.94 0.99 -5.83
C GLN A 83 15.33 1.62 -6.08
N GLY A 84 15.68 2.70 -5.38
CA GLY A 84 16.91 3.45 -5.64
C GLY A 84 16.90 4.26 -6.94
N VAL A 85 15.72 4.47 -7.54
CA VAL A 85 15.55 5.28 -8.74
C VAL A 85 15.56 6.76 -8.34
N ALA A 86 16.62 7.45 -8.72
CA ALA A 86 16.76 8.89 -8.48
C ALA A 86 15.87 9.70 -9.42
N LEU A 87 15.19 10.70 -8.89
CA LEU A 87 14.37 11.63 -9.66
C LEU A 87 15.01 13.02 -9.60
N GLY A 88 15.27 13.61 -10.76
CA GLY A 88 15.61 15.02 -10.91
C GLY A 88 14.46 15.94 -10.53
N GLU A 89 14.75 17.24 -10.37
CA GLU A 89 13.80 18.26 -9.91
C GLU A 89 12.58 18.43 -10.84
N GLN A 90 12.78 18.14 -12.13
CA GLN A 90 11.75 18.23 -13.17
C GLN A 90 11.18 16.87 -13.59
N ASP A 91 11.67 15.78 -13.01
CA ASP A 91 11.24 14.45 -13.38
C ASP A 91 9.90 14.13 -12.73
N VAL A 92 9.08 13.37 -13.46
CA VAL A 92 7.81 12.88 -12.95
C VAL A 92 7.81 11.38 -13.08
N ALA A 93 7.70 10.70 -11.93
CA ALA A 93 7.50 9.26 -11.88
C ALA A 93 6.01 8.96 -12.03
N PHE A 94 5.69 7.89 -12.76
CA PHE A 94 4.37 7.30 -12.90
C PHE A 94 4.46 5.83 -12.49
N ARG A 95 3.43 5.32 -11.82
CA ARG A 95 3.20 3.87 -11.78
C ARG A 95 2.85 3.43 -13.19
N CYS A 96 3.46 2.33 -13.59
CA CYS A 96 3.27 1.70 -14.87
C CYS A 96 2.76 0.29 -14.61
N SER A 97 1.43 0.12 -14.63
CA SER A 97 0.79 -1.15 -14.32
C SER A 97 0.51 -1.97 -15.58
N MET A 98 0.87 -3.25 -15.58
CA MET A 98 0.44 -4.18 -16.61
C MET A 98 -1.02 -4.57 -16.38
N VAL A 99 -1.85 -4.35 -17.41
CA VAL A 99 -3.29 -4.60 -17.35
C VAL A 99 -3.74 -5.53 -18.48
N THR A 100 -4.92 -6.14 -18.31
CA THR A 100 -5.61 -6.86 -19.37
C THR A 100 -6.74 -5.98 -19.91
N LEU A 101 -6.62 -5.61 -21.17
CA LEU A 101 -7.67 -4.96 -21.94
C LEU A 101 -8.35 -5.97 -22.86
N ARG A 102 -9.65 -5.80 -23.07
CA ARG A 102 -10.42 -6.58 -24.04
C ARG A 102 -11.31 -5.68 -24.88
N PRO A 103 -11.68 -6.09 -26.11
CA PRO A 103 -12.74 -5.43 -26.85
C PRO A 103 -14.04 -5.37 -26.03
N GLY A 104 -14.73 -4.23 -26.10
CA GLY A 104 -16.09 -4.09 -25.60
C GLY A 104 -17.10 -4.80 -26.49
N ALA A 105 -18.35 -4.93 -26.03
CA ALA A 105 -19.39 -5.55 -26.82
C ALA A 105 -19.58 -4.78 -28.15
N PRO A 106 -19.63 -5.48 -29.31
CA PRO A 106 -19.82 -4.82 -30.60
C PRO A 106 -21.12 -4.02 -30.61
N LYS A 107 -21.07 -2.77 -31.07
CA LYS A 107 -22.27 -1.98 -31.34
C LYS A 107 -22.75 -2.29 -32.75
N GLY A 108 -23.84 -3.06 -32.87
CA GLY A 108 -24.47 -3.40 -34.15
C GLY A 108 -24.08 -4.78 -34.70
N LYS A 109 -24.18 -4.97 -36.02
CA LYS A 109 -23.98 -6.26 -36.72
C LYS A 109 -22.51 -6.55 -37.10
N ALA A 110 -21.54 -5.81 -36.57
CA ALA A 110 -20.14 -6.08 -36.84
C ALA A 110 -19.69 -7.35 -36.11
N ALA A 111 -18.92 -8.21 -36.79
CA ALA A 111 -18.25 -9.33 -36.13
C ALA A 111 -17.32 -8.79 -35.04
N ALA A 112 -17.31 -9.44 -33.87
CA ALA A 112 -16.32 -9.14 -32.85
C ALA A 112 -14.92 -9.48 -33.40
N THR A 113 -14.04 -8.49 -33.49
CA THR A 113 -12.62 -8.74 -33.67
C THR A 113 -11.98 -8.81 -32.29
N ASP A 114 -11.21 -9.85 -32.00
CA ASP A 114 -10.50 -9.99 -30.72
C ASP A 114 -9.36 -8.98 -30.55
N GLU A 115 -8.96 -8.32 -31.64
CA GLU A 115 -7.84 -7.38 -31.69
C GLU A 115 -8.23 -5.94 -31.31
N ILE A 116 -7.41 -5.28 -30.49
CA ILE A 116 -7.60 -3.89 -30.06
C ILE A 116 -6.60 -3.01 -30.82
N LYS A 117 -7.06 -2.27 -31.83
CA LYS A 117 -6.19 -1.40 -32.63
C LYS A 117 -5.94 -0.01 -32.03
N LYS A 118 -6.82 0.44 -31.13
CA LYS A 118 -6.76 1.77 -30.53
C LYS A 118 -7.43 1.80 -29.17
N LEU A 119 -6.86 2.55 -28.22
CA LEU A 119 -7.49 2.80 -26.93
C LEU A 119 -8.68 3.76 -27.07
N GLY A 120 -9.75 3.52 -26.31
CA GLY A 120 -10.95 4.34 -26.39
C GLY A 120 -12.17 3.74 -25.68
N PRO A 121 -13.36 4.36 -25.82
CA PRO A 121 -14.58 3.90 -25.15
C PRO A 121 -15.09 2.54 -25.63
N GLN A 122 -14.55 1.99 -26.71
CA GLN A 122 -14.82 0.64 -27.20
C GLN A 122 -14.01 -0.44 -26.48
N VAL A 123 -13.04 -0.07 -25.64
CA VAL A 123 -12.16 -1.01 -24.93
C VAL A 123 -12.55 -1.07 -23.47
N VAL A 124 -12.56 -2.28 -22.89
CA VAL A 124 -12.87 -2.53 -21.48
C VAL A 124 -11.62 -2.99 -20.76
N LEU A 125 -11.39 -2.45 -19.55
CA LEU A 125 -10.34 -2.98 -18.67
C LEU A 125 -10.87 -4.22 -17.97
N ASP A 126 -10.35 -5.39 -18.32
CA ASP A 126 -10.78 -6.67 -17.76
C ASP A 126 -10.10 -6.98 -16.44
N ASP A 127 -8.81 -6.64 -16.33
CA ASP A 127 -8.02 -6.91 -15.13
C ASP A 127 -6.95 -5.83 -14.91
N ALA A 128 -6.86 -5.33 -13.68
CA ALA A 128 -5.90 -4.28 -13.31
C ALA A 128 -4.51 -4.82 -12.94
N ALA A 129 -4.33 -6.14 -12.91
CA ALA A 129 -3.10 -6.82 -12.49
C ALA A 129 -2.68 -7.94 -13.45
N ALA A 130 -3.26 -7.96 -14.65
CA ALA A 130 -3.05 -8.99 -15.67
C ALA A 130 -3.18 -10.43 -15.14
N GLY A 131 -4.14 -10.66 -14.23
CA GLY A 131 -4.34 -11.99 -13.62
C GLY A 131 -3.23 -12.40 -12.65
N GLY A 132 -2.46 -11.46 -12.11
CA GLY A 132 -1.34 -11.74 -11.20
C GLY A 132 -0.13 -12.28 -11.93
N ILE A 133 0.26 -11.63 -13.04
CA ILE A 133 1.45 -11.96 -13.82
C ILE A 133 2.70 -12.14 -12.93
N GLY A 134 3.51 -13.16 -13.22
CA GLY A 134 4.73 -13.44 -12.49
C GLY A 134 5.84 -12.42 -12.79
N ILE A 135 6.79 -12.28 -11.88
CA ILE A 135 7.84 -11.25 -11.97
C ILE A 135 8.74 -11.40 -13.21
N GLU A 136 9.09 -12.64 -13.59
CA GLU A 136 9.94 -12.88 -14.76
C GLU A 136 9.21 -12.58 -16.07
N GLU A 137 7.95 -13.02 -16.20
CA GLU A 137 7.11 -12.70 -17.35
C GLU A 137 6.90 -11.19 -17.50
N ALA A 138 6.61 -10.50 -16.38
CA ALA A 138 6.43 -9.06 -16.37
C ALA A 138 7.73 -8.32 -16.71
N ARG A 139 8.89 -8.83 -16.28
CA ARG A 139 10.19 -8.26 -16.61
C ARG A 139 10.48 -8.37 -18.11
N GLU A 140 10.28 -9.54 -18.70
CA GLU A 140 10.47 -9.76 -20.15
C GLU A 140 9.58 -8.83 -20.99
N LEU A 141 8.30 -8.73 -20.64
CA LEU A 141 7.37 -7.81 -21.30
C LEU A 141 7.79 -6.33 -21.17
N LEU A 142 8.30 -5.93 -19.99
CA LEU A 142 8.75 -4.55 -19.77
C LEU A 142 10.03 -4.26 -20.54
N GLU A 143 10.96 -5.23 -20.63
CA GLU A 143 12.18 -5.12 -21.43
C GLU A 143 11.84 -4.84 -22.90
N SER A 144 10.92 -5.60 -23.51
CA SER A 144 10.43 -5.36 -24.88
C SER A 144 9.83 -3.97 -25.09
N VAL A 145 9.13 -3.43 -24.08
CA VAL A 145 8.62 -2.05 -24.14
C VAL A 145 9.76 -1.03 -24.03
N ASN A 146 10.70 -1.26 -23.11
CA ASN A 146 11.82 -0.35 -22.90
C ASN A 146 12.76 -0.30 -24.11
N GLU A 147 12.94 -1.40 -24.84
CA GLU A 147 13.70 -1.43 -26.10
C GLU A 147 13.12 -0.53 -27.19
N GLN A 148 11.79 -0.42 -27.25
CA GLN A 148 11.10 0.32 -28.32
C GLN A 148 10.70 1.74 -27.92
N LEU A 149 10.34 1.96 -26.66
CA LEU A 149 9.83 3.24 -26.15
C LEU A 149 10.79 3.94 -25.18
N GLY A 150 11.79 3.22 -24.68
CA GLY A 150 12.81 3.79 -23.79
C GLY A 150 13.66 4.82 -24.52
N SER A 151 13.95 5.92 -23.83
CA SER A 151 14.78 7.01 -24.32
C SER A 151 15.43 7.77 -23.16
N GLU A 152 16.24 8.79 -23.47
CA GLU A 152 16.73 9.74 -22.46
C GLU A 152 15.59 10.47 -21.72
N THR A 153 14.39 10.52 -22.32
CA THR A 153 13.23 11.23 -21.77
C THR A 153 12.23 10.33 -21.06
N LEU A 154 12.14 9.05 -21.45
CA LEU A 154 11.20 8.06 -20.93
C LEU A 154 11.96 6.81 -20.53
N GLN A 155 11.96 6.48 -19.24
CA GLN A 155 12.71 5.35 -18.72
C GLN A 155 11.80 4.42 -17.92
N PHE A 156 11.79 3.14 -18.27
CA PHE A 156 10.98 2.14 -17.57
C PHE A 156 11.85 1.37 -16.57
N TYR A 157 11.32 1.17 -15.36
CA TYR A 157 12.02 0.47 -14.29
C TYR A 157 11.17 -0.71 -13.80
N PRO A 158 11.71 -1.93 -13.77
CA PRO A 158 10.99 -3.08 -13.24
C PRO A 158 10.72 -2.90 -11.74
N GLY A 159 9.49 -3.20 -11.32
CA GLY A 159 9.08 -3.24 -9.92
C GLY A 159 8.50 -4.60 -9.55
N SER A 160 7.61 -4.61 -8.57
CA SER A 160 6.99 -5.82 -8.05
C SER A 160 5.72 -6.24 -8.81
N ASP A 161 5.64 -7.52 -9.19
CA ASP A 161 4.52 -8.13 -9.92
C ASP A 161 4.17 -7.35 -11.22
N HIS A 162 2.91 -6.92 -11.35
CA HIS A 162 2.39 -6.11 -12.44
C HIS A 162 2.68 -4.60 -12.31
N ARG A 163 3.41 -4.15 -11.29
CA ARG A 163 3.64 -2.71 -11.03
C ARG A 163 5.10 -2.34 -11.25
N HIS A 164 5.31 -1.56 -12.30
CA HIS A 164 6.59 -0.99 -12.69
C HIS A 164 6.55 0.53 -12.55
N LEU A 165 7.63 1.19 -12.91
CA LEU A 165 7.69 2.66 -12.96
C LEU A 165 8.02 3.13 -14.37
N LEU A 166 7.47 4.29 -14.71
CA LEU A 166 7.95 5.14 -15.79
C LEU A 166 8.48 6.43 -15.17
N VAL A 167 9.72 6.77 -15.44
CA VAL A 167 10.27 8.11 -15.18
C VAL A 167 10.23 8.91 -16.46
N TRP A 168 9.53 10.05 -16.42
CA TRP A 168 9.46 11.00 -17.51
C TRP A 168 10.24 12.27 -17.14
N VAL A 169 11.40 12.46 -17.78
CA VAL A 169 12.24 13.64 -17.63
C VAL A 169 11.52 14.87 -18.16
N GLY A 170 11.35 15.89 -17.32
CA GLY A 170 10.55 17.08 -17.66
C GLY A 170 9.04 16.81 -17.80
N GLY A 171 8.56 15.71 -17.23
CA GLY A 171 7.18 15.28 -17.34
C GLY A 171 6.15 16.19 -16.67
N LYS A 172 4.87 15.86 -16.87
CA LYS A 172 3.75 16.70 -16.42
C LYS A 172 3.07 16.13 -15.18
N ALA A 173 3.41 16.66 -14.00
CA ALA A 173 2.84 16.20 -12.72
C ALA A 173 1.33 16.48 -12.59
N ARG A 174 0.81 17.47 -13.34
CA ARG A 174 -0.61 17.85 -13.36
C ARG A 174 -1.47 17.04 -14.33
N ALA A 175 -0.90 16.00 -14.96
CA ALA A 175 -1.68 15.04 -15.74
C ALA A 175 -2.82 14.46 -14.90
N ILE A 176 -3.98 14.23 -15.51
CA ILE A 176 -5.10 13.56 -14.85
C ILE A 176 -5.03 12.10 -15.26
N THR A 177 -4.73 11.23 -14.29
CA THR A 177 -4.64 9.78 -14.48
C THR A 177 -5.51 9.07 -13.44
N HIS A 178 -5.86 7.82 -13.70
CA HIS A 178 -6.71 7.04 -12.82
C HIS A 178 -6.03 5.73 -12.46
N ASP A 179 -6.23 5.27 -11.22
CA ASP A 179 -5.90 3.90 -10.85
C ASP A 179 -6.66 2.92 -11.77
N PRO A 180 -5.99 1.93 -12.39
CA PRO A 180 -6.66 0.98 -13.29
C PRO A 180 -7.79 0.22 -12.59
N ARG A 181 -7.73 0.04 -11.27
CA ARG A 181 -8.78 -0.61 -10.48
C ARG A 181 -10.11 0.14 -10.52
N ALA A 182 -10.08 1.46 -10.73
CA ALA A 182 -11.28 2.26 -10.91
C ALA A 182 -11.99 1.98 -12.24
N ALA A 183 -11.27 1.46 -13.24
CA ALA A 183 -11.77 1.18 -14.59
C ALA A 183 -12.16 -0.29 -14.83
N VAL A 184 -11.85 -1.21 -13.90
CA VAL A 184 -12.18 -2.64 -14.04
C VAL A 184 -13.66 -2.84 -14.37
N GLY A 185 -13.92 -3.64 -15.41
CA GLY A 185 -15.24 -3.98 -15.92
C GLY A 185 -15.94 -2.86 -16.72
N GLN A 186 -15.29 -1.71 -16.94
CA GLN A 186 -15.88 -0.56 -17.62
C GLN A 186 -15.13 -0.17 -18.89
N PRO A 187 -15.81 0.54 -19.82
CA PRO A 187 -15.14 1.27 -20.89
C PRO A 187 -14.05 2.21 -20.38
N ILE A 188 -12.85 2.15 -20.96
CA ILE A 188 -11.69 2.90 -20.48
C ILE A 188 -11.70 4.38 -20.87
N GLY A 189 -12.57 4.80 -21.80
CA GLY A 189 -12.53 6.13 -22.41
C GLY A 189 -12.53 7.30 -21.42
N ALA A 190 -13.30 7.19 -20.32
CA ALA A 190 -13.35 8.21 -19.26
C ALA A 190 -12.16 8.15 -18.28
N PHE A 191 -11.36 7.08 -18.33
CA PHE A 191 -10.24 6.83 -17.42
C PHE A 191 -8.87 7.06 -18.08
N LEU A 192 -8.82 7.18 -19.41
CA LEU A 192 -7.60 7.52 -20.14
C LEU A 192 -7.03 8.87 -19.67
N PRO A 193 -5.70 9.08 -19.81
CA PRO A 193 -5.07 10.33 -19.39
C PRO A 193 -5.77 11.58 -19.94
N ALA A 194 -5.84 12.64 -19.14
CA ALA A 194 -6.41 13.93 -19.54
C ALA A 194 -5.59 15.10 -19.00
N GLY A 195 -5.80 16.29 -19.55
CA GLY A 195 -5.04 17.49 -19.16
C GLY A 195 -3.61 17.49 -19.69
N ASP A 196 -2.71 18.07 -18.90
CA ASP A 196 -1.31 18.32 -19.27
C ASP A 196 -0.53 17.01 -19.51
N GLY A 197 0.14 16.89 -20.65
CA GLY A 197 0.91 15.69 -21.03
C GLY A 197 0.10 14.45 -21.40
N ALA A 198 -1.23 14.56 -21.51
CA ALA A 198 -2.10 13.42 -21.79
C ALA A 198 -1.88 12.79 -23.18
N ASP A 199 -1.46 13.58 -24.16
CA ASP A 199 -1.09 13.15 -25.50
C ASP A 199 0.09 12.17 -25.47
N ILE A 200 1.17 12.52 -24.78
CA ILE A 200 2.37 11.68 -24.63
C ILE A 200 2.02 10.42 -23.84
N LEU A 201 1.29 10.54 -22.73
CA LEU A 201 0.89 9.37 -21.93
C LEU A 201 0.01 8.41 -22.73
N LYS A 202 -0.94 8.92 -23.54
CA LYS A 202 -1.76 8.07 -24.41
C LYS A 202 -0.94 7.41 -25.49
N GLN A 203 0.01 8.11 -26.10
CA GLN A 203 0.90 7.53 -27.10
C GLN A 203 1.72 6.38 -26.50
N VAL A 204 2.27 6.55 -25.30
CA VAL A 204 2.99 5.47 -24.60
C VAL A 204 2.07 4.28 -24.31
N MET A 205 0.86 4.53 -23.80
CA MET A 205 -0.11 3.46 -23.53
C MET A 205 -0.54 2.72 -24.82
N GLU A 206 -0.87 3.45 -25.89
CA GLU A 206 -1.24 2.87 -27.19
C GLU A 206 -0.08 2.10 -27.83
N ALA A 207 1.14 2.63 -27.78
CA ALA A 207 2.31 1.94 -28.29
C ALA A 207 2.61 0.66 -27.50
N SER A 208 2.47 0.71 -26.17
CA SER A 208 2.63 -0.49 -25.33
C SER A 208 1.61 -1.58 -25.68
N LEU A 209 0.38 -1.21 -26.05
CA LEU A 209 -0.62 -2.17 -26.50
C LEU A 209 -0.16 -2.92 -27.75
N LEU A 210 0.35 -2.18 -28.74
CA LEU A 210 0.84 -2.75 -30.01
C LEU A 210 2.05 -3.66 -29.80
N ILE A 211 2.96 -3.30 -28.89
CA ILE A 211 4.14 -4.10 -28.55
C ILE A 211 3.74 -5.40 -27.84
N LEU A 212 2.81 -5.30 -26.89
CA LEU A 212 2.51 -6.40 -25.97
C LEU A 212 1.46 -7.37 -26.49
N GLN A 213 0.55 -6.93 -27.39
CA GLN A 213 -0.58 -7.78 -27.80
C GLN A 213 -0.15 -9.11 -28.44
N ASP A 214 0.92 -9.10 -29.23
CA ASP A 214 1.42 -10.27 -30.00
C ASP A 214 2.76 -10.78 -29.43
N HIS A 215 3.06 -10.45 -28.17
CA HIS A 215 4.27 -10.88 -27.51
C HIS A 215 4.20 -12.38 -27.13
N PRO A 216 5.25 -13.20 -27.35
CA PRO A 216 5.21 -14.64 -27.07
C PRO A 216 4.78 -15.02 -25.64
N VAL A 217 5.20 -14.24 -24.64
CA VAL A 217 4.72 -14.39 -23.25
C VAL A 217 3.19 -14.32 -23.16
N ASN A 218 2.57 -13.35 -23.83
CA ASN A 218 1.11 -13.22 -23.80
C ASN A 218 0.41 -14.35 -24.57
N ASP A 219 1.02 -14.91 -25.60
CA ASP A 219 0.50 -16.10 -26.29
C ASP A 219 0.52 -17.31 -25.37
N GLN A 220 1.64 -17.56 -24.68
CA GLN A 220 1.75 -18.64 -23.69
C GLN A 220 0.73 -18.48 -22.55
N ARG A 221 0.54 -17.23 -22.06
CA ARG A 221 -0.49 -16.94 -21.04
C ARG A 221 -1.89 -17.29 -21.54
N ARG A 222 -2.24 -16.93 -22.77
CA ARG A 222 -3.54 -17.27 -23.37
C ARG A 222 -3.72 -18.78 -23.53
N GLU A 223 -2.70 -19.49 -24.02
CA GLU A 223 -2.70 -20.95 -24.14
C GLU A 223 -2.91 -21.65 -22.78
N ALA A 224 -2.36 -21.07 -21.71
CA ALA A 224 -2.54 -21.52 -20.33
C ALA A 224 -3.87 -21.07 -19.68
N GLY A 225 -4.75 -20.36 -20.42
CA GLY A 225 -6.00 -19.80 -19.88
C GLY A 225 -5.81 -18.66 -18.88
N GLN A 226 -4.62 -18.07 -18.82
CA GLN A 226 -4.30 -16.91 -18.00
C GLN A 226 -4.62 -15.61 -18.74
N LYS A 227 -4.80 -14.53 -17.97
CA LYS A 227 -5.06 -13.22 -18.57
C LYS A 227 -3.76 -12.62 -19.15
N PRO A 228 -3.77 -12.09 -20.38
CA PRO A 228 -2.59 -11.45 -20.96
C PRO A 228 -2.33 -10.07 -20.34
N ALA A 229 -1.07 -9.71 -20.19
CA ALA A 229 -0.58 -8.37 -19.86
C ALA A 229 -0.36 -7.58 -21.15
N ASN A 230 -1.44 -7.08 -21.74
CA ASN A 230 -1.42 -6.54 -23.10
C ASN A 230 -1.37 -5.02 -23.18
N CYS A 231 -1.28 -4.29 -22.06
CA CYS A 231 -1.13 -2.83 -22.09
C CYS A 231 -0.46 -2.35 -20.80
N LEU A 232 0.36 -1.31 -20.92
CA LEU A 232 0.81 -0.51 -19.77
C LEU A 232 -0.23 0.56 -19.45
N TRP A 233 -0.50 0.74 -18.16
CA TRP A 233 -1.42 1.73 -17.63
C TRP A 233 -0.68 2.70 -16.72
N LEU A 234 -0.64 3.97 -17.10
CA LEU A 234 0.16 5.01 -16.44
C LEU A 234 -0.68 5.81 -15.45
N TRP A 235 -0.26 5.86 -14.18
CA TRP A 235 -1.03 6.53 -13.13
C TRP A 235 -0.22 6.87 -11.88
N GLY A 236 -0.85 7.57 -10.92
CA GLY A 236 -0.29 7.75 -9.57
C GLY A 236 0.99 8.59 -9.55
N GLN A 237 1.06 9.57 -10.46
CA GLN A 237 2.28 10.30 -10.74
C GLN A 237 2.67 11.32 -9.68
N GLY A 238 3.94 11.71 -9.69
CA GLY A 238 4.43 12.83 -8.89
C GLY A 238 5.88 13.18 -9.18
N LYS A 239 6.31 14.32 -8.67
CA LYS A 239 7.72 14.71 -8.61
C LYS A 239 8.41 14.05 -7.41
N ALA A 240 9.74 14.13 -7.37
CA ALA A 240 10.54 13.75 -6.21
C ALA A 240 9.91 14.25 -4.90
N ALA A 241 9.71 13.33 -3.95
CA ALA A 241 9.06 13.65 -2.68
C ALA A 241 10.06 14.31 -1.71
N LEU A 242 9.91 15.61 -1.50
CA LEU A 242 10.72 16.38 -0.55
C LEU A 242 10.03 16.42 0.82
N LEU A 243 10.16 15.34 1.57
CA LEU A 243 9.65 15.26 2.94
C LEU A 243 10.71 15.75 3.95
N PRO A 244 10.35 16.58 4.94
CA PRO A 244 11.24 16.86 6.05
C PRO A 244 11.56 15.58 6.82
N LYS A 245 12.84 15.27 6.98
CA LYS A 245 13.26 14.03 7.64
C LYS A 245 12.77 13.99 9.10
N LEU A 246 12.13 12.89 9.45
CA LEU A 246 11.67 12.63 10.82
C LEU A 246 12.83 12.31 11.76
N THR A 247 13.92 11.76 11.22
CA THR A 247 15.17 11.55 11.94
C THR A 247 15.75 12.88 12.44
N ASP A 248 15.75 13.92 11.59
CA ASP A 248 16.18 15.27 11.97
C ASP A 248 15.19 15.90 12.97
N LYS A 249 13.88 15.74 12.75
CA LYS A 249 12.85 16.34 13.61
C LYS A 249 12.83 15.77 15.02
N TYR A 250 12.95 14.45 15.16
CA TYR A 250 12.79 13.74 16.44
C TYR A 250 14.11 13.28 17.06
N GLN A 251 15.23 13.40 16.32
CA GLN A 251 16.55 12.91 16.75
C GLN A 251 16.48 11.43 17.15
N LYS A 252 15.87 10.64 16.26
CA LYS A 252 15.70 9.18 16.38
C LYS A 252 16.14 8.50 15.12
N THR A 253 16.99 7.49 15.26
CA THR A 253 17.29 6.57 14.16
C THR A 253 16.17 5.53 14.06
N GLY A 254 15.89 5.04 12.85
CA GLY A 254 14.86 4.02 12.72
C GLY A 254 14.78 3.38 11.36
N SER A 255 13.96 2.33 11.32
CA SER A 255 13.80 1.47 10.14
C SER A 255 12.35 1.16 9.85
N VAL A 256 12.00 1.03 8.56
CA VAL A 256 10.69 0.57 8.10
C VAL A 256 10.83 -0.85 7.60
N VAL A 257 10.17 -1.78 8.29
CA VAL A 257 10.09 -3.21 7.94
C VAL A 257 8.76 -3.46 7.24
N SER A 258 8.81 -3.61 5.91
CA SER A 258 7.61 -3.82 5.09
C SER A 258 7.96 -4.51 3.76
N ALA A 259 7.08 -5.42 3.33
CA ALA A 259 7.13 -5.97 1.97
C ALA A 259 6.67 -4.96 0.89
N ARG A 260 6.06 -3.84 1.28
CA ARG A 260 5.54 -2.84 0.32
C ARG A 260 6.57 -1.78 -0.04
N GLU A 261 6.86 -1.67 -1.34
CA GLU A 261 7.66 -0.60 -1.94
C GLU A 261 7.20 0.80 -1.50
N LEU A 262 5.89 1.09 -1.58
CA LEU A 262 5.33 2.37 -1.13
C LEU A 262 5.72 2.74 0.32
N LEU A 263 5.66 1.79 1.26
CA LEU A 263 5.97 2.06 2.67
C LEU A 263 7.47 2.27 2.88
N ARG A 264 8.29 1.42 2.24
CA ARG A 264 9.75 1.58 2.26
C ARG A 264 10.15 2.93 1.68
N GLY A 265 9.57 3.30 0.55
CA GLY A 265 9.75 4.59 -0.10
C GLY A 265 9.44 5.78 0.78
N ILE A 266 8.26 5.77 1.45
CA ILE A 266 7.91 6.80 2.44
C ILE A 266 8.93 6.82 3.58
N GLY A 267 9.39 5.67 4.06
CA GLY A 267 10.44 5.53 5.06
C GLY A 267 11.75 6.21 4.67
N ILE A 268 12.25 5.93 3.47
CA ILE A 268 13.47 6.53 2.90
C ILE A 268 13.32 8.05 2.80
N CYS A 269 12.21 8.52 2.21
CA CYS A 269 11.93 9.96 2.12
C CYS A 269 11.80 10.62 3.49
N ALA A 270 11.32 9.89 4.51
CA ALA A 270 11.25 10.34 5.89
C ALA A 270 12.59 10.27 6.65
N GLY A 271 13.65 9.79 6.02
CA GLY A 271 15.00 9.70 6.59
C GLY A 271 15.30 8.39 7.33
N PHE A 272 14.43 7.38 7.25
CA PHE A 272 14.64 6.07 7.86
C PHE A 272 15.29 5.08 6.90
N GLU A 273 15.93 4.05 7.46
CA GLU A 273 16.38 2.88 6.71
C GLU A 273 15.18 1.95 6.42
N THR A 274 15.35 1.01 5.50
CA THR A 274 14.27 0.09 5.13
C THR A 274 14.74 -1.34 5.03
N VAL A 275 13.89 -2.25 5.47
CA VAL A 275 14.12 -3.69 5.38
C VAL A 275 12.92 -4.30 4.67
N ASN A 276 13.18 -5.02 3.58
CA ASN A 276 12.21 -5.94 3.01
C ASN A 276 12.41 -7.32 3.66
N PRO A 277 11.42 -7.87 4.39
CA PRO A 277 11.55 -9.17 5.03
C PRO A 277 11.92 -10.30 4.05
N ALA A 278 11.49 -10.20 2.79
CA ALA A 278 11.79 -11.19 1.75
C ALA A 278 13.28 -11.23 1.37
N ASP A 279 14.04 -10.17 1.63
CA ASP A 279 15.47 -10.09 1.29
C ASP A 279 16.35 -10.73 2.38
N LEU A 280 15.76 -11.19 3.49
CA LEU A 280 16.49 -11.77 4.61
C LEU A 280 16.75 -13.27 4.43
N PRO A 281 17.93 -13.79 4.85
CA PRO A 281 18.24 -15.22 4.75
C PRO A 281 17.21 -16.11 5.47
N GLY A 282 16.71 -17.12 4.76
CA GLY A 282 15.67 -18.04 5.25
C GLY A 282 14.23 -17.58 5.02
N GLY A 283 14.02 -16.51 4.23
CA GLY A 283 12.70 -16.02 3.85
C GLY A 283 11.90 -17.04 3.02
N GLY A 284 10.95 -17.71 3.65
CA GLY A 284 10.03 -18.65 3.01
C GLY A 284 8.64 -18.53 3.62
N GLY A 285 7.73 -17.87 2.91
CA GLY A 285 6.29 -17.78 3.23
C GLY A 285 5.77 -16.34 3.38
N PRO A 286 4.46 -16.14 3.56
CA PRO A 286 3.88 -14.85 3.96
C PRO A 286 4.28 -14.55 5.41
N ASP A 287 5.51 -14.05 5.58
CA ASP A 287 6.29 -14.38 6.76
C ASP A 287 6.11 -13.39 7.91
N PHE A 288 5.03 -13.56 8.68
CA PHE A 288 4.82 -12.88 9.96
C PHE A 288 6.01 -13.05 10.92
N GLU A 289 6.69 -14.20 10.90
CA GLU A 289 7.80 -14.54 11.79
C GLU A 289 9.09 -13.83 11.35
N GLY A 290 9.40 -13.88 10.06
CA GLY A 290 10.48 -13.13 9.43
C GLY A 290 10.32 -11.62 9.63
N LEU A 291 9.08 -11.11 9.59
CA LEU A 291 8.78 -9.72 9.92
C LEU A 291 9.12 -9.38 11.38
N ALA A 292 8.75 -10.24 12.32
CA ALA A 292 9.08 -10.05 13.73
C ALA A 292 10.60 -10.12 13.98
N LYS A 293 11.27 -11.10 13.35
CA LYS A 293 12.72 -11.28 13.43
C LYS A 293 13.47 -10.07 12.88
N ALA A 294 13.06 -9.57 11.71
CA ALA A 294 13.60 -8.37 11.09
C ALA A 294 13.45 -7.16 12.02
N ALA A 295 12.23 -6.95 12.54
CA ALA A 295 11.94 -5.83 13.44
C ALA A 295 12.79 -5.87 14.72
N LEU A 296 12.97 -7.05 15.33
CA LEU A 296 13.80 -7.21 16.53
C LEU A 296 15.29 -6.99 16.25
N GLY A 297 15.78 -7.42 15.08
CA GLY A 297 17.16 -7.14 14.65
C GLY A 297 17.43 -5.63 14.51
N GLU A 298 16.49 -4.90 13.90
CA GLU A 298 16.56 -3.45 13.77
C GLU A 298 16.43 -2.74 15.14
N LEU A 299 15.52 -3.20 16.01
CA LEU A 299 15.35 -2.65 17.36
C LEU A 299 16.59 -2.83 18.23
N GLY A 300 17.44 -3.83 17.96
CA GLY A 300 18.73 -3.98 18.62
C GLY A 300 19.68 -2.80 18.37
N GLN A 301 19.54 -2.13 17.22
CA GLN A 301 20.50 -1.14 16.73
C GLN A 301 19.92 0.29 16.64
N LYS A 302 18.60 0.41 16.45
CA LYS A 302 17.91 1.68 16.21
C LYS A 302 16.97 2.06 17.34
N ASP A 303 16.52 3.31 17.36
CA ASP A 303 15.55 3.78 18.36
C ASP A 303 14.11 3.39 18.01
N PHE A 304 13.79 3.39 16.71
CA PHE A 304 12.43 3.27 16.19
C PHE A 304 12.33 2.20 15.10
N VAL A 305 11.26 1.40 15.13
CA VAL A 305 10.91 0.50 14.02
C VAL A 305 9.44 0.60 13.67
N TYR A 306 9.16 0.80 12.38
CA TYR A 306 7.82 0.72 11.80
C TYR A 306 7.63 -0.66 11.18
N VAL A 307 6.66 -1.42 11.65
CA VAL A 307 6.37 -2.79 11.25
C VAL A 307 5.03 -2.82 10.53
N HIS A 308 5.03 -3.25 9.28
CA HIS A 308 3.84 -3.23 8.43
C HIS A 308 3.44 -4.61 7.96
N VAL A 309 2.17 -4.95 8.16
CA VAL A 309 1.53 -6.13 7.58
C VAL A 309 0.28 -5.70 6.84
N LYS A 310 0.05 -6.23 5.64
CA LYS A 310 -1.17 -6.00 4.86
C LYS A 310 -1.94 -7.29 4.65
N VAL A 311 -3.24 -7.26 4.98
CA VAL A 311 -4.16 -8.33 4.60
C VAL A 311 -4.35 -8.32 3.07
N PRO A 312 -4.26 -9.49 2.40
CA PRO A 312 -4.52 -9.61 0.96
C PRO A 312 -5.88 -9.03 0.55
N GLY A 313 -5.97 -8.51 -0.67
CA GLY A 313 -7.11 -7.70 -1.10
C GLY A 313 -8.43 -8.47 -1.13
N GLU A 314 -8.39 -9.72 -1.60
CA GLU A 314 -9.51 -10.66 -1.69
C GLU A 314 -10.06 -11.01 -0.31
N VAL A 315 -9.19 -11.33 0.65
CA VAL A 315 -9.58 -11.59 2.04
C VAL A 315 -10.14 -10.33 2.69
N ALA A 316 -9.49 -9.19 2.47
CA ALA A 316 -9.87 -7.93 3.08
C ALA A 316 -11.27 -7.43 2.64
N ARG A 317 -11.67 -7.71 1.39
CA ARG A 317 -12.99 -7.34 0.84
C ARG A 317 -14.15 -8.21 1.34
N GLY A 318 -13.87 -9.20 2.18
CA GLY A 318 -14.90 -9.99 2.86
C GLY A 318 -15.39 -11.21 2.09
N ALA A 319 -14.67 -11.66 1.05
CA ALA A 319 -14.99 -12.94 0.39
C ALA A 319 -14.80 -14.14 1.34
N ASP A 320 -13.91 -14.00 2.32
CA ASP A 320 -13.66 -15.00 3.35
C ASP A 320 -13.38 -14.33 4.70
N ALA A 321 -14.44 -14.17 5.50
CA ALA A 321 -14.34 -13.58 6.83
C ALA A 321 -13.50 -14.45 7.80
N LYS A 322 -13.50 -15.77 7.63
CA LYS A 322 -12.73 -16.70 8.46
C LYS A 322 -11.25 -16.62 8.15
N ALA A 323 -10.86 -16.52 6.88
CA ALA A 323 -9.47 -16.28 6.50
C ALA A 323 -8.93 -14.99 7.12
N LYS A 324 -9.75 -13.92 7.18
CA LYS A 324 -9.35 -12.67 7.83
C LYS A 324 -9.12 -12.85 9.34
N VAL A 325 -9.99 -13.60 10.02
CA VAL A 325 -9.80 -13.97 11.44
C VAL A 325 -8.50 -14.76 11.63
N ASN A 326 -8.24 -15.77 10.80
CA ASN A 326 -7.01 -16.57 10.89
C ASN A 326 -5.75 -15.72 10.70
N LEU A 327 -5.78 -14.74 9.78
CA LEU A 327 -4.67 -13.80 9.58
C LEU A 327 -4.47 -12.85 10.76
N LEU A 328 -5.53 -12.42 11.43
CA LEU A 328 -5.47 -11.62 12.66
C LEU A 328 -4.82 -12.40 13.81
N GLU A 329 -5.23 -13.65 14.02
CA GLU A 329 -4.64 -14.52 15.04
C GLU A 329 -3.18 -14.85 14.74
N ALA A 330 -2.83 -15.02 13.46
CA ALA A 330 -1.45 -15.18 13.02
C ALA A 330 -0.62 -13.91 13.28
N PHE A 331 -1.15 -12.73 12.97
CA PHE A 331 -0.49 -11.46 13.26
C PHE A 331 -0.24 -11.26 14.75
N ASP A 332 -1.23 -11.52 15.59
CA ASP A 332 -1.11 -11.44 17.04
C ASP A 332 -0.02 -12.39 17.57
N ARG A 333 -0.11 -13.67 17.19
CA ARG A 333 0.77 -14.72 17.72
C ARG A 333 2.18 -14.66 17.16
N LYS A 334 2.36 -14.36 15.87
CA LYS A 334 3.64 -14.48 15.16
C LYS A 334 4.36 -13.15 14.97
N THR A 335 3.68 -12.02 15.11
CA THR A 335 4.29 -10.69 14.97
C THR A 335 4.18 -9.86 16.24
N VAL A 336 2.97 -9.57 16.71
CA VAL A 336 2.77 -8.71 17.89
C VAL A 336 3.41 -9.35 19.13
N GLY A 337 3.09 -10.61 19.41
CA GLY A 337 3.59 -11.35 20.57
C GLY A 337 5.12 -11.34 20.69
N PRO A 338 5.85 -11.86 19.68
CA PRO A 338 7.30 -11.90 19.68
C PRO A 338 7.96 -10.52 19.78
N ILE A 339 7.40 -9.49 19.13
CA ILE A 339 7.95 -8.13 19.23
C ILE A 339 7.81 -7.59 20.65
N LEU A 340 6.65 -7.78 21.29
CA LEU A 340 6.45 -7.35 22.68
C LEU A 340 7.39 -8.08 23.65
N ASP A 341 7.56 -9.39 23.49
CA ASP A 341 8.48 -10.18 24.32
C ASP A 341 9.95 -9.76 24.12
N GLY A 342 10.32 -9.40 22.89
CA GLY A 342 11.65 -8.87 22.59
C GLY A 342 11.87 -7.47 23.15
N LEU A 343 10.89 -6.57 23.02
CA LEU A 343 10.95 -5.21 23.57
C LEU A 343 11.12 -5.21 25.09
N ALA A 344 10.46 -6.12 25.80
CA ALA A 344 10.62 -6.28 27.24
C ALA A 344 12.08 -6.57 27.65
N LYS A 345 12.86 -7.23 26.79
CA LYS A 345 14.28 -7.53 27.01
C LYS A 345 15.21 -6.37 26.62
N LEU A 346 14.77 -5.49 25.73
CA LEU A 346 15.53 -4.32 25.27
C LEU A 346 15.38 -3.08 26.17
N GLY A 347 14.52 -3.16 27.20
CA GLY A 347 14.34 -2.13 28.21
C GLY A 347 13.12 -1.20 27.95
N PRO A 348 13.16 0.06 28.43
CA PRO A 348 12.06 1.01 28.27
C PRO A 348 11.60 1.14 26.82
N HIS A 349 10.29 1.00 26.57
CA HIS A 349 9.73 1.04 25.23
C HIS A 349 8.33 1.67 25.17
N ARG A 350 7.95 2.14 23.98
CA ARG A 350 6.57 2.56 23.64
C ARG A 350 6.13 1.89 22.35
N VAL A 351 4.87 1.49 22.30
CA VAL A 351 4.26 0.79 21.17
C VAL A 351 3.00 1.52 20.74
N ALA A 352 2.88 1.79 19.45
CA ALA A 352 1.61 2.16 18.84
C ALA A 352 1.13 1.00 17.95
N LEU A 353 -0.07 0.48 18.21
CA LEU A 353 -0.73 -0.51 17.38
C LEU A 353 -1.88 0.16 16.63
N ILE A 354 -1.98 -0.07 15.32
CA ILE A 354 -3.08 0.42 14.49
C ILE A 354 -3.56 -0.70 13.58
N CYS A 355 -4.87 -0.94 13.53
CA CYS A 355 -5.48 -1.80 12.52
C CYS A 355 -6.48 -0.98 11.71
N ASP A 356 -6.24 -0.79 10.41
CA ASP A 356 -7.10 0.05 9.57
C ASP A 356 -8.07 -0.74 8.70
N HIS A 357 -9.05 -0.03 8.13
CA HIS A 357 -10.06 -0.58 7.23
C HIS A 357 -9.59 -0.60 5.78
N VAL A 358 -10.30 -1.38 4.96
CA VAL A 358 -10.18 -1.29 3.50
C VAL A 358 -10.59 0.10 3.05
N VAL A 359 -9.74 0.71 2.23
CA VAL A 359 -10.09 1.93 1.49
C VAL A 359 -10.98 1.50 0.33
N ALA A 360 -12.27 1.84 0.36
CA ALA A 360 -13.10 1.70 -0.83
C ALA A 360 -12.77 2.88 -1.76
N GLU A 361 -12.21 2.57 -2.93
CA GLU A 361 -11.69 3.58 -3.88
C GLU A 361 -12.80 4.27 -4.69
N ARG A 362 -14.08 3.91 -4.49
CA ARG A 362 -15.22 4.53 -5.18
C ARG A 362 -16.17 5.23 -4.22
N GLY A 363 -16.45 6.50 -4.50
CA GLY A 363 -17.59 7.24 -3.97
C GLY A 363 -17.55 7.59 -2.46
N GLN A 364 -16.53 7.15 -1.73
CA GLN A 364 -16.39 7.48 -0.31
C GLN A 364 -15.64 8.80 -0.12
N THR A 365 -16.28 9.72 0.60
CA THR A 365 -15.71 11.00 1.04
C THR A 365 -15.10 10.94 2.45
N SER A 366 -15.22 9.79 3.12
CA SER A 366 -14.70 9.54 4.46
C SER A 366 -14.25 8.08 4.61
N LEU A 367 -13.22 7.83 5.41
CA LEU A 367 -12.86 6.49 5.85
C LEU A 367 -13.42 6.20 7.24
N PRO A 368 -13.80 4.95 7.55
CA PRO A 368 -14.08 4.56 8.92
C PRO A 368 -12.87 4.83 9.82
N LEU A 369 -13.14 5.23 11.06
CA LEU A 369 -12.11 5.40 12.07
C LEU A 369 -11.48 4.05 12.40
N ALA A 370 -10.16 4.01 12.55
CA ALA A 370 -9.43 2.80 12.86
C ALA A 370 -9.22 2.67 14.38
N PRO A 371 -9.29 1.47 14.97
CA PRO A 371 -8.82 1.24 16.33
C PRO A 371 -7.30 1.44 16.41
N TYR A 372 -6.87 2.12 17.46
CA TYR A 372 -5.45 2.26 17.81
C TYR A 372 -5.23 2.07 19.31
N VAL A 373 -4.02 1.67 19.67
CA VAL A 373 -3.53 1.68 21.05
C VAL A 373 -2.19 2.39 21.10
N LEU A 374 -1.99 3.24 22.11
CA LEU A 374 -0.68 3.75 22.50
C LEU A 374 -0.30 3.20 23.88
N PHE A 375 0.74 2.38 23.92
CA PHE A 375 1.22 1.71 25.13
C PHE A 375 2.61 2.25 25.52
N ASP A 376 2.78 2.60 26.81
CA ASP A 376 4.07 2.96 27.40
C ASP A 376 4.50 1.86 28.39
N GLY A 377 5.57 1.14 28.07
CA GLY A 377 6.11 0.07 28.91
C GLY A 377 6.73 0.58 30.21
N THR A 378 6.91 1.90 30.39
CA THR A 378 7.47 2.51 31.60
C THR A 378 6.42 2.91 32.65
N GLY A 379 5.13 2.87 32.32
CA GLY A 379 4.06 3.16 33.26
C GLY A 379 2.70 2.75 32.71
N SER A 380 1.89 2.05 33.52
CA SER A 380 0.54 1.64 33.12
C SER A 380 -0.51 2.27 34.02
N LYS A 381 -1.47 2.98 33.43
CA LYS A 381 -2.83 3.12 33.97
C LYS A 381 -3.71 2.18 33.16
N GLY A 382 -3.63 0.89 33.45
CA GLY A 382 -4.40 -0.12 32.73
C GLY A 382 -5.85 -0.18 33.18
N ARG A 383 -6.75 -0.58 32.27
CA ARG A 383 -8.10 -1.04 32.58
C ARG A 383 -8.04 -2.52 32.97
N ALA A 384 -8.90 -2.95 33.90
CA ALA A 384 -8.98 -4.36 34.31
C ALA A 384 -9.46 -5.28 33.17
N THR A 385 -10.30 -4.75 32.29
CA THR A 385 -10.92 -5.43 31.15
C THR A 385 -10.76 -4.60 29.88
N GLY A 386 -10.82 -5.25 28.72
CA GLY A 386 -10.76 -4.60 27.41
C GLY A 386 -10.13 -5.50 26.36
N SER A 387 -10.64 -5.42 25.13
CA SER A 387 -10.09 -6.10 23.96
C SER A 387 -9.82 -5.09 22.84
N PHE A 388 -8.86 -5.39 21.96
CA PHE A 388 -8.51 -4.53 20.85
C PHE A 388 -9.47 -4.74 19.67
N ASN A 389 -10.53 -3.94 19.61
CA ASN A 389 -11.47 -3.93 18.49
C ASN A 389 -12.14 -2.57 18.33
N GLU A 390 -12.89 -2.40 17.24
CA GLU A 390 -13.56 -1.16 16.87
C GLU A 390 -14.56 -0.69 17.95
N VAL A 391 -15.34 -1.61 18.52
CA VAL A 391 -16.40 -1.30 19.49
C VAL A 391 -15.84 -0.86 20.84
N GLU A 392 -14.85 -1.58 21.36
CA GLU A 392 -14.16 -1.21 22.61
C GLU A 392 -13.38 0.11 22.44
N ALA A 393 -12.81 0.35 21.26
CA ALA A 393 -12.13 1.60 20.94
C ALA A 393 -13.09 2.81 20.90
N GLU A 394 -14.30 2.62 20.37
CA GLU A 394 -15.36 3.63 20.42
C GLU A 394 -15.83 3.89 21.86
N ALA A 395 -16.10 2.82 22.61
CA ALA A 395 -16.54 2.90 24.01
C ALA A 395 -15.50 3.51 24.95
N ALA A 396 -14.22 3.51 24.58
CA ALA A 396 -13.15 4.07 25.40
C ALA A 396 -13.25 5.60 25.60
N GLY A 397 -14.02 6.32 24.77
CA GLY A 397 -14.42 7.71 25.02
C GLY A 397 -13.32 8.77 24.87
N GLY A 398 -12.15 8.43 24.32
CA GLY A 398 -10.99 9.33 24.18
C GLY A 398 -11.07 10.38 23.06
N GLY A 399 -12.21 10.49 22.38
CA GLY A 399 -12.38 11.33 21.19
C GLY A 399 -11.65 10.78 19.95
N THR A 400 -11.90 11.39 18.80
CA THR A 400 -11.23 11.02 17.55
C THR A 400 -9.92 11.77 17.40
N LYS A 401 -8.86 11.01 17.13
CA LYS A 401 -7.50 11.52 17.02
C LYS A 401 -7.00 11.48 15.56
N PRO A 402 -6.34 12.51 15.02
CA PRO A 402 -5.82 12.45 13.64
C PRO A 402 -4.52 11.63 13.54
N ALA A 403 -4.40 10.76 12.54
CA ALA A 403 -3.20 9.95 12.31
C ALA A 403 -1.92 10.79 12.15
N SER A 404 -2.03 12.00 11.59
CA SER A 404 -0.92 12.96 11.42
C SER A 404 -0.24 13.40 12.72
N ARG A 405 -0.82 13.11 13.88
CA ARG A 405 -0.23 13.40 15.19
C ARG A 405 0.39 12.17 15.85
N LEU A 406 0.23 10.98 15.30
CA LEU A 406 0.67 9.72 15.93
C LEU A 406 2.16 9.71 16.26
N MET A 407 3.03 10.07 15.30
CA MET A 407 4.48 10.12 15.54
C MET A 407 4.84 11.07 16.69
N SER A 408 4.12 12.19 16.79
CA SER A 408 4.30 13.13 17.91
C SER A 408 3.90 12.52 19.24
N TRP A 409 2.78 11.79 19.30
CA TRP A 409 2.35 11.12 20.53
C TRP A 409 3.27 9.98 20.92
N LEU A 410 3.81 9.24 19.95
CA LEU A 410 4.73 8.13 20.17
C LEU A 410 6.08 8.60 20.70
N PHE A 411 6.67 9.66 20.12
CA PHE A 411 8.02 10.11 20.49
C PHE A 411 8.05 11.07 21.67
N ASN A 412 7.04 11.95 21.81
CA ASN A 412 7.01 12.89 22.92
C ASN A 412 6.25 12.27 24.08
N LYS A 413 6.82 12.32 25.30
CA LYS A 413 5.98 12.23 26.50
C LYS A 413 5.19 13.53 26.54
N GLY A 414 3.86 13.42 26.54
CA GLY A 414 2.96 14.57 26.59
C GLY A 414 3.26 15.47 27.78
#